data_AF-A0A7V5C388-F1
#
_entry.id   AF-A0A7V5C388-F1
#
_cell.length_a   1.000
_cell.length_b   1.000
_cell.length_c   1.000
_cell.angle_alpha   90.00
_cell.angle_beta   90.00
_cell.angle_gamma   90.00
#
_symmetry.space_group_name_H-M   'P 1'
#
loop_
_entity.id
_entity.type
_entity.pdbx_description
1 polymer ?
#
loop_
_entity_poly.entity_id
_entity_poly.type
_entity_poly.pdbx_seq_one_letter_code
_entity_poly.pdbx_strand_id
1 'polypeptide(L)' 'MLAERAARPEPDPEARRRLERLTPREREVLGLLAEGKSGGEIAEELYVSPTTVRNHVQHILGKLEVHSRVEAVALYLRNR' A
#
# COMPACT_ATOMS: atom_id res chain seq x y z
N MET A 1 31.10 21.65 3.82
CA MET A 1 30.83 20.23 4.14
C MET A 1 29.58 19.83 3.41
N LEU A 2 29.73 18.94 2.44
CA LEU A 2 28.68 18.48 1.54
C LEU A 2 27.66 17.71 2.38
N ALA A 3 26.42 18.18 2.41
CA ALA A 3 25.31 17.40 2.93
C ALA A 3 25.25 16.09 2.14
N GLU A 4 25.51 14.96 2.81
CA GLU A 4 25.14 13.64 2.30
C GLU A 4 23.64 13.67 2.03
N ARG A 5 23.26 13.93 0.78
CA ARG A 5 21.97 13.51 0.27
C ARG A 5 21.95 12.00 0.51
N ALA A 6 21.30 11.55 1.59
CA ALA A 6 20.98 10.15 1.77
C ALA A 6 20.32 9.70 0.47
N ALA A 7 21.04 8.92 -0.32
CA ALA A 7 20.55 8.45 -1.60
C ALA A 7 19.20 7.79 -1.32
N ARG A 8 18.16 8.24 -2.03
CA ARG A 8 16.85 7.60 -1.92
C ARG A 8 17.11 6.11 -2.20
N PRO A 9 16.78 5.20 -1.27
CA PRO A 9 17.09 3.79 -1.47
C PRO A 9 16.49 3.38 -2.81
N GLU A 10 17.33 2.77 -3.65
CA GLU A 10 16.91 2.24 -4.94
C GLU A 10 15.69 1.32 -4.71
N PRO A 11 14.66 1.41 -5.57
CA PRO A 11 13.46 0.62 -5.41
C PRO A 11 13.81 -0.87 -5.40
N ASP A 12 13.27 -1.57 -4.41
CA ASP A 12 13.49 -3.01 -4.21
C ASP A 12 12.75 -3.80 -5.30
N PRO A 13 13.47 -4.53 -6.18
CA PRO A 13 12.84 -5.32 -7.23
C PRO A 13 11.84 -6.36 -6.72
N GLU A 14 12.06 -6.93 -5.52
CA GLU A 14 11.12 -7.88 -4.93
C GLU A 14 9.85 -7.19 -4.44
N ALA A 15 10.00 -6.03 -3.78
CA ALA A 15 8.86 -5.21 -3.41
C ALA A 15 8.01 -4.81 -4.62
N ARG A 16 8.63 -4.47 -5.75
CA ARG A 16 7.92 -4.18 -7.01
C ARG A 16 7.15 -5.39 -7.53
N ARG A 17 7.78 -6.57 -7.59
CA ARG A 17 7.09 -7.81 -7.99
C ARG A 17 5.89 -8.12 -7.09
N ARG A 18 5.99 -7.88 -5.78
CA ARG A 18 4.87 -8.06 -4.84
C ARG A 18 3.74 -7.07 -5.10
N LEU A 19 4.06 -5.80 -5.39
CA LEU A 19 3.06 -4.79 -5.77
C LEU A 19 2.33 -5.14 -7.09
N GLU A 20 3.03 -5.75 -8.04
CA GLU A 20 2.44 -6.21 -9.31
C GLU A 20 1.41 -7.33 -9.12
N ARG A 21 1.56 -8.18 -8.08
CA ARG A 21 0.61 -9.26 -7.72
C ARG A 21 -0.74 -8.76 -7.20
N LEU A 22 -0.83 -7.49 -6.81
CA LEU A 22 -2.10 -6.91 -6.39
C LEU A 22 -3.09 -6.90 -7.56
N THR A 23 -4.36 -7.12 -7.25
CA THR A 23 -5.44 -6.86 -8.21
C THR A 23 -5.63 -5.35 -8.40
N PRO A 24 -6.33 -4.91 -9.46
CA PRO A 24 -6.66 -3.50 -9.64
C PRO A 24 -7.35 -2.89 -8.41
N ARG A 25 -8.33 -3.59 -7.81
CA ARG A 25 -9.05 -3.11 -6.64
C ARG A 25 -8.16 -3.02 -5.39
N GLU A 26 -7.27 -3.99 -5.19
CA GLU A 26 -6.31 -3.94 -4.08
C GLU A 26 -5.31 -2.78 -4.22
N ARG A 27 -4.85 -2.48 -5.45
CA ARG A 27 -4.01 -1.30 -5.71
C ARG A 27 -4.73 0.00 -5.39
N GLU A 28 -5.99 0.12 -5.78
CA GLU A 28 -6.81 1.30 -5.49
C GLU A 28 -6.99 1.50 -3.98
N VAL A 29 -7.35 0.43 -3.24
CA VAL A 29 -7.43 0.47 -1.77
C VAL A 29 -6.09 0.86 -1.16
N LEU A 30 -4.97 0.30 -1.62
CA LEU A 30 -3.63 0.64 -1.11
C LEU A 30 -3.26 2.10 -1.41
N GLY A 31 -3.66 2.62 -2.57
CA GLY A 31 -3.49 4.03 -2.95
C GLY A 31 -4.22 4.96 -1.99
N LEU A 32 -5.51 4.72 -1.74
CA LEU A 32 -6.30 5.53 -0.80
C LEU A 32 -5.77 5.44 0.64
N LEU A 33 -5.26 4.28 1.06
CA LEU A 33 -4.58 4.16 2.35
C LEU A 33 -3.31 5.01 2.41
N ALA A 34 -2.56 5.09 1.31
CA ALA A 34 -1.37 5.94 1.21
C ALA A 34 -1.70 7.44 1.17
N GLU A 35 -2.93 7.80 0.76
CA GLU A 35 -3.49 9.14 0.89
C GLU A 35 -3.97 9.47 2.31
N GLY A 36 -3.92 8.50 3.23
CA GLY A 36 -4.31 8.67 4.63
C GLY A 36 -5.78 8.41 4.91
N LYS A 37 -6.55 7.90 3.94
CA LYS A 37 -7.97 7.62 4.12
C LYS A 37 -8.19 6.47 5.11
N SER A 38 -9.20 6.63 5.95
CA SER A 38 -9.70 5.60 6.85
C SER A 38 -10.45 4.50 6.09
N GLY A 39 -10.66 3.35 6.74
CA GLY A 39 -11.41 2.26 6.11
C GLY A 39 -12.88 2.61 5.80
N GLY A 40 -13.46 3.57 6.54
CA GLY A 40 -14.80 4.09 6.29
C GLY A 40 -14.84 4.99 5.06
N GLU A 41 -13.92 5.95 4.97
CA GLU A 41 -13.82 6.84 3.79
C GLU A 41 -13.54 6.06 2.51
N ILE A 42 -12.69 5.03 2.57
CA ILE A 42 -12.45 4.13 1.43
C ILE A 42 -13.72 3.36 1.05
N ALA A 43 -14.49 2.92 2.05
CA ALA A 43 -15.72 2.17 1.80
C ALA A 43 -16.76 3.04 1.08
N GLU A 44 -16.90 4.30 1.51
CA GLU A 44 -17.77 5.29 0.88
C GLU A 44 -17.33 5.59 -0.56
N GLU A 45 -16.04 5.87 -0.76
CA GLU A 45 -15.50 6.23 -2.07
C GLU A 45 -15.58 5.09 -3.10
N LEU A 46 -15.39 3.85 -2.64
CA LEU A 46 -15.46 2.67 -3.49
C LEU A 46 -16.84 2.03 -3.55
N TYR A 47 -17.85 2.61 -2.88
CA TYR A 47 -19.23 2.11 -2.79
C TYR A 47 -19.31 0.65 -2.31
N VAL A 48 -18.57 0.32 -1.25
CA VAL A 48 -18.54 -1.02 -0.63
C VAL A 48 -18.73 -0.94 0.89
N SER A 49 -18.82 -2.08 1.56
CA SER A 49 -18.86 -2.09 3.02
C SER A 49 -17.47 -1.89 3.66
N PRO A 50 -17.37 -1.33 4.87
CA PRO A 50 -16.10 -1.29 5.63
C PRO A 50 -15.49 -2.68 5.85
N THR A 51 -16.31 -3.72 5.95
CA THR A 51 -15.85 -5.12 6.01
C THR A 51 -15.17 -5.56 4.71
N THR A 52 -15.70 -5.14 3.56
CA THR A 52 -15.07 -5.40 2.25
C THR A 52 -13.70 -4.75 2.16
N VAL A 53 -13.57 -3.50 2.61
CA VAL A 53 -12.26 -2.81 2.69
C VAL A 53 -11.31 -3.56 3.62
N ARG A 54 -11.77 -4.00 4.79
CA ARG A 54 -10.94 -4.80 5.72
C ARG A 54 -10.43 -6.08 5.06
N ASN A 55 -11.28 -6.78 4.30
CA ASN A 55 -10.88 -8.00 3.57
C ASN A 55 -9.83 -7.68 2.49
N HIS A 56 -10.01 -6.59 1.73
CA HIS A 56 -8.98 -6.12 0.79
C HIS A 56 -7.65 -5.83 1.50
N VAL A 57 -7.68 -5.15 2.65
CA VAL A 57 -6.47 -4.89 3.45
C VAL A 57 -5.80 -6.20 3.84
N GLN A 58 -6.54 -7.19 4.35
CA GLN A 58 -5.97 -8.48 4.71
C GLN A 58 -5.30 -9.19 3.51
N HIS A 59 -5.94 -9.17 2.34
CA HIS A 59 -5.35 -9.73 1.13
C HIS A 59 -4.10 -8.97 0.67
N ILE A 60 -4.11 -7.64 0.76
CA ILE A 60 -2.94 -6.79 0.46
C ILE A 60 -1.78 -7.18 1.38
N LEU A 61 -2.00 -7.27 2.70
CA LEU A 61 -0.95 -7.64 3.65
C LEU A 61 -0.34 -9.01 3.31
N GLY A 62 -1.19 -10.00 3.01
CA GLY A 62 -0.73 -11.33 2.59
C GLY A 62 0.08 -11.30 1.29
N LYS A 63 -0.37 -10.57 0.27
CA LYS A 63 0.33 -10.49 -1.04
C LYS A 63 1.64 -9.70 -0.99
N LEU A 64 1.70 -8.70 -0.12
CA LEU A 64 2.90 -7.89 0.09
C LEU A 64 3.88 -8.51 1.10
N GLU A 65 3.46 -9.57 1.79
CA GLU A 65 4.24 -10.25 2.83
C GLU A 65 4.65 -9.29 3.96
N VAL A 66 3.68 -8.46 4.41
CA VAL A 66 3.85 -7.47 5.48
C VAL A 66 2.79 -7.66 6.58
N HIS A 67 3.08 -7.16 7.78
CA HIS A 67 2.27 -7.43 8.97
C HIS A 67 1.36 -6.28 9.39
N SER A 68 1.55 -5.10 8.79
CA SER A 68 0.77 -3.92 9.14
C SER A 68 0.41 -3.07 7.92
N ARG A 69 -0.70 -2.33 8.04
CA ARG A 69 -1.10 -1.32 7.05
C ARG A 69 -0.01 -0.28 6.82
N VAL A 70 0.70 0.10 7.88
CA VAL A 70 1.79 1.10 7.81
C VAL A 70 2.95 0.55 6.97
N GLU A 71 3.34 -0.71 7.18
CA GLU A 71 4.36 -1.37 6.35
C GLU A 71 3.93 -1.45 4.88
N ALA A 72 2.68 -1.80 4.60
CA ALA A 72 2.15 -1.85 3.23
C ALA A 72 2.21 -0.48 2.53
N VAL A 73 1.78 0.59 3.21
CA VAL A 73 1.86 1.97 2.70
C VAL A 73 3.32 2.39 2.50
N ALA A 74 4.19 2.09 3.46
CA ALA A 74 5.59 2.46 3.37
C ALA A 74 6.30 1.71 2.21
N LEU A 75 5.97 0.43 2.00
CA LEU A 75 6.44 -0.36 0.86
C LEU A 75 5.95 0.26 -0.46
N TYR A 76 4.67 0.61 -0.55
CA TYR A 76 4.08 1.26 -1.73
C TYR A 76 4.75 2.59 -2.06
N LEU A 77 4.90 3.49 -1.09
CA LEU A 77 5.48 4.82 -1.30
C LEU A 77 6.96 4.80 -1.69
N ARG A 78 7.71 3.79 -1.24
CA ARG A 78 9.12 3.62 -1.60
C ARG A 78 9.32 3.04 -3.01
N ASN A 79 8.33 2.32 -3.55
CA ASN A 79 8.51 1.51 -4.76
C ASN A 79 7.59 1.89 -5.93
N ARG A 80 6.78 2.95 -5.79
CA ARG A 80 5.97 3.52 -6.89
C ARG A 80 6.81 4.18 -7.98
#